data_AF-A0A956QBJ8-F1
#
_entry.id   AF-A0A956QBJ8-F1
#
_cell.length_a   1.000
_cell.length_b   1.000
_cell.length_c   1.000
_cell.angle_alpha   90.00
_cell.angle_beta   90.00
_cell.angle_gamma   90.00
#
_symmetry.space_group_name_H-M   'P 1'
#
loop_
_entity.id
_entity.type
_entity.pdbx_description
1 polymer ?
#
loop_
_entity_poly.entity_id
_entity_poly.type
_entity_poly.pdbx_seq_one_letter_code
_entity_poly.pdbx_strand_id
1 'polypeptide(L)'
;MKNPVAALQQAFGSAPEAITIRGLLETTRAWLDGRAPIESLVGGVAVMLPKLEQAASATRQDLRQQGHLEEGLRVPIERSLAAYEELHAVLLELEQSLSEDHREQVEAAWEDLAEAAQELSEANADMEEWLADPAPRCLNCGEAEADPCPGCGLELLRPDRQSAFGGPFETTVLPGEFAEVATRLQQVLSGQATLSTLWPPLTRLQSLLCNFLAAAQAAAREQDSSALGEFVVAIEDALDGIELMDRCARSRATADLRSGWAEVFAAGQEVAHGRRALLEEFAGPEEAAAYAPNQAIDSVILSRDK
;
A
#
# COMPACT_ATOMS: atom_id res chain seq x y z
N MET A 1 3.15 -5.86 11.62
CA MET A 1 3.20 -4.49 12.18
C MET A 1 3.14 -3.52 11.03
N LYS A 2 2.17 -2.60 11.02
CA LYS A 2 2.00 -1.65 9.92
C LYS A 2 2.96 -0.49 10.15
N ASN A 3 3.62 -0.04 9.09
CA ASN A 3 4.35 1.23 9.15
C ASN A 3 3.29 2.32 9.41
N PRO A 4 3.46 3.19 10.42
CA PRO A 4 2.50 4.22 10.77
C PRO A 4 2.14 5.09 9.56
N VAL A 5 3.12 5.40 8.71
CA VAL A 5 2.95 6.12 7.45
C VAL A 5 2.05 5.34 6.49
N ALA A 6 2.22 4.03 6.42
CA ALA A 6 1.40 3.16 5.58
C ALA A 6 -0.02 2.94 6.12
N ALA A 7 -0.22 2.95 7.43
CA ALA A 7 -1.54 2.90 8.05
C ALA A 7 -2.32 4.20 7.84
N LEU A 8 -1.63 5.35 7.95
CA LEU A 8 -2.17 6.67 7.62
C LEU A 8 -2.52 6.77 6.14
N GLN A 9 -1.65 6.30 5.25
CA GLN A 9 -1.91 6.24 3.80
C GLN A 9 -3.09 5.32 3.43
N GLN A 10 -3.26 4.17 4.12
CA GLN A 10 -4.44 3.29 3.92
C GLN A 10 -5.74 3.93 4.40
N ALA A 11 -5.69 4.87 5.35
CA ALA A 11 -6.84 5.64 5.79
C ALA A 11 -7.17 6.82 4.85
N PHE A 12 -6.27 7.20 3.93
CA PHE A 12 -6.32 8.46 3.19
C PHE A 12 -6.44 8.42 1.64
N GLY A 13 -6.96 7.34 1.04
CA GLY A 13 -7.37 7.40 -0.38
C GLY A 13 -8.28 6.23 -0.79
N SER A 14 -9.41 6.42 -1.47
CA SER A 14 -9.59 7.21 -2.71
C SER A 14 -10.90 8.05 -2.79
N ALA A 15 -10.92 8.98 -3.76
CA ALA A 15 -11.88 10.07 -4.04
C ALA A 15 -13.34 9.67 -4.42
N PRO A 16 -14.19 10.66 -4.79
CA PRO A 16 -15.41 11.06 -4.12
C PRO A 16 -16.60 10.15 -4.42
N GLU A 17 -17.07 9.42 -3.42
CA GLU A 17 -18.42 8.88 -3.41
C GLU A 17 -19.06 9.30 -2.08
N ALA A 18 -20.37 9.18 -1.94
CA ALA A 18 -21.20 9.66 -0.81
C ALA A 18 -20.85 9.07 0.59
N ILE A 19 -19.63 8.56 0.73
CA ILE A 19 -19.02 7.83 1.83
C ILE A 19 -17.63 8.46 2.15
N THR A 20 -17.52 9.78 2.02
CA THR A 20 -16.35 10.59 2.37
C THR A 20 -16.78 11.72 3.30
N ILE A 21 -15.88 12.25 4.15
CA ILE A 21 -16.20 13.37 5.05
C ILE A 21 -16.71 14.58 4.26
N ARG A 22 -16.09 14.87 3.12
CA ARG A 22 -16.56 15.92 2.19
C ARG A 22 -17.94 15.62 1.62
N GLY A 23 -18.20 14.37 1.20
CA GLY A 23 -19.52 13.96 0.72
C GLY A 23 -20.59 14.10 1.80
N LEU A 24 -20.25 13.83 3.07
CA LEU A 24 -21.13 14.05 4.21
C LEU A 24 -21.43 15.53 4.40
N LEU A 25 -20.42 16.40 4.41
CA LEU A 25 -20.61 17.86 4.49
C LEU A 25 -21.53 18.40 3.40
N GLU A 26 -21.33 17.96 2.16
CA GLU A 26 -22.16 18.35 1.02
C GLU A 26 -23.60 17.82 1.14
N THR A 27 -23.77 16.57 1.62
CA THR A 27 -25.08 15.94 1.80
C THR A 27 -25.86 16.56 2.96
N THR A 28 -25.22 16.82 4.11
CA THR A 28 -25.83 17.50 5.25
C THR A 28 -26.28 18.90 4.85
N ARG A 29 -25.45 19.65 4.12
CA ARG A 29 -25.84 20.97 3.61
C ARG A 29 -27.02 20.87 2.64
N ALA A 30 -27.02 19.89 1.74
CA ALA A 30 -28.14 19.68 0.83
C ALA A 30 -29.43 19.33 1.59
N TRP A 31 -29.38 18.54 2.66
CA TRP A 31 -30.53 18.24 3.51
C TRP A 31 -31.04 19.49 4.27
N LEU A 32 -30.13 20.26 4.86
CA LEU A 32 -30.42 21.55 5.50
C LEU A 32 -31.02 22.58 4.53
N ASP A 33 -30.76 22.46 3.24
CA ASP A 33 -31.38 23.30 2.20
C ASP A 33 -32.68 22.68 1.63
N GLY A 34 -33.10 21.49 2.08
CA GLY A 34 -34.28 20.77 1.59
C GLY A 34 -34.09 20.12 0.21
N ARG A 35 -32.85 19.91 -0.21
CA ARG A 35 -32.44 19.40 -1.53
C ARG A 35 -32.01 17.92 -1.51
N ALA A 36 -31.89 17.31 -0.34
CA ALA A 36 -31.52 15.90 -0.18
C ALA A 36 -32.44 15.18 0.81
N PRO A 37 -32.70 13.88 0.59
CA PRO A 37 -33.45 13.05 1.52
C PRO A 37 -32.61 12.72 2.76
N ILE A 38 -33.28 12.52 3.91
CA ILE A 38 -32.60 12.23 5.20
C ILE A 38 -31.88 10.88 5.16
N GLU A 39 -32.39 9.91 4.39
CA GLU A 39 -31.86 8.56 4.26
C GLU A 39 -30.43 8.55 3.67
N SER A 40 -30.14 9.47 2.75
CA SER A 40 -28.78 9.62 2.20
C SER A 40 -27.78 10.05 3.27
N LEU A 41 -28.21 10.93 4.17
CA LEU A 41 -27.38 11.43 5.25
C LEU A 41 -27.16 10.36 6.32
N VAL A 42 -28.24 9.72 6.80
CA VAL A 42 -28.17 8.62 7.78
C VAL A 42 -27.30 7.47 7.25
N GLY A 43 -27.48 7.10 5.97
CA GLY A 43 -26.66 6.06 5.33
C GLY A 43 -25.18 6.43 5.28
N GLY A 44 -24.85 7.69 4.97
CA GLY A 44 -23.47 8.16 4.97
C GLY A 44 -22.83 8.12 6.36
N VAL A 45 -23.54 8.62 7.39
CA VAL A 45 -23.06 8.65 8.77
C VAL A 45 -22.79 7.24 9.29
N ALA A 46 -23.74 6.32 9.07
CA ALA A 46 -23.63 4.92 9.49
C ALA A 46 -22.43 4.18 8.87
N VAL A 47 -22.02 4.55 7.65
CA VAL A 47 -20.83 3.96 7.00
C VAL A 47 -19.53 4.62 7.47
N MET A 48 -19.57 5.90 7.84
CA MET A 48 -18.35 6.65 8.19
C MET A 48 -17.90 6.40 9.64
N LEU A 49 -18.82 6.32 10.59
CA LEU A 49 -18.52 6.05 12.00
C LEU A 49 -17.56 4.87 12.21
N PRO A 50 -17.86 3.64 11.72
CA PRO A 50 -16.95 2.49 11.92
C PRO A 50 -15.60 2.66 11.21
N LYS A 51 -15.53 3.44 10.12
CA LYS A 51 -14.27 3.72 9.42
C LYS A 51 -13.37 4.63 10.25
N LEU A 52 -13.92 5.69 10.83
CA LEU A 52 -13.18 6.60 11.70
C LEU A 52 -12.73 5.89 12.98
N GLU A 53 -13.59 5.08 13.59
CA GLU A 53 -13.21 4.28 14.76
C GLU A 53 -12.06 3.32 14.43
N GLN A 54 -12.13 2.63 13.29
CA GLN A 54 -11.08 1.75 12.83
C GLN A 54 -9.77 2.50 12.56
N ALA A 55 -9.83 3.68 11.91
CA ALA A 55 -8.66 4.50 11.63
C ALA A 55 -8.01 5.04 12.92
N ALA A 56 -8.80 5.57 13.84
CA ALA A 56 -8.33 6.04 15.15
C ALA A 56 -7.71 4.89 15.96
N SER A 57 -8.36 3.73 16.00
CA SER A 57 -7.86 2.55 16.71
C SER A 57 -6.52 2.06 16.15
N ALA A 58 -6.41 1.97 14.82
CA ALA A 58 -5.17 1.59 14.14
C ALA A 58 -4.03 2.59 14.42
N THR A 59 -4.31 3.89 14.25
CA THR A 59 -3.32 4.97 14.49
C THR A 59 -2.85 4.97 15.95
N ARG A 60 -3.77 4.79 16.90
CA ARG A 60 -3.45 4.70 18.33
C ARG A 60 -2.61 3.46 18.66
N GLN A 61 -2.88 2.34 18.00
CA GLN A 61 -2.07 1.13 18.15
C GLN A 61 -0.65 1.36 17.62
N ASP A 62 -0.51 2.00 16.47
CA ASP A 62 0.79 2.29 15.86
C ASP A 62 1.61 3.23 16.76
N LEU A 63 1.02 4.33 17.25
CA LEU A 63 1.68 5.24 18.21
C LEU A 63 2.12 4.52 19.50
N ARG A 64 1.33 3.56 20.02
CA ARG A 64 1.69 2.79 21.22
C ARG A 64 2.83 1.82 20.99
N GLN A 65 2.88 1.20 19.81
CA GLN A 65 3.89 0.21 19.46
C GLN A 65 5.24 0.86 19.11
N GLN A 66 5.23 2.13 18.71
CA GLN A 66 6.42 2.87 18.33
C GLN A 66 6.95 3.69 19.51
N GLY A 67 7.96 3.15 20.20
CA GLY A 67 8.50 3.76 21.42
C GLY A 67 9.14 5.13 21.23
N HIS A 68 9.72 5.42 20.05
CA HIS A 68 10.32 6.72 19.76
C HIS A 68 10.09 7.08 18.29
N LEU A 69 9.19 8.04 18.06
CA LEU A 69 9.01 8.71 16.78
C LEU A 69 9.68 10.07 16.84
N GLU A 70 10.35 10.44 15.74
CA GLU A 70 10.86 11.78 15.51
C GLU A 70 9.69 12.77 15.52
N GLU A 71 9.91 13.96 16.09
CA GLU A 71 8.84 14.93 16.36
C GLU A 71 8.13 15.37 15.08
N GLY A 72 8.88 15.60 14.00
CA GLY A 72 8.35 15.96 12.69
C GLY A 72 7.45 14.89 12.07
N LEU A 73 7.60 13.62 12.43
CA LEU A 73 6.66 12.55 12.07
C LEU A 73 5.55 12.41 13.12
N ARG A 74 5.87 12.53 14.41
CA ARG A 74 4.93 12.28 15.50
C ARG A 74 3.77 13.29 15.54
N VAL A 75 4.07 14.58 15.40
CA VAL A 75 3.08 15.66 15.54
C VAL A 75 1.96 15.52 14.51
N PRO A 76 2.23 15.34 13.20
CA PRO A 76 1.17 15.15 12.22
C PRO A 76 0.30 13.92 12.51
N ILE A 77 0.88 12.82 13.01
CA ILE A 77 0.14 11.59 13.35
C ILE A 77 -0.80 11.81 14.53
N GLU A 78 -0.33 12.49 15.57
CA GLU A 78 -1.14 12.84 16.73
C GLU A 78 -2.28 13.80 16.34
N ARG A 79 -2.02 14.78 15.45
CA ARG A 79 -3.06 15.65 14.88
C ARG A 79 -4.10 14.86 14.08
N SER A 80 -3.68 13.92 13.22
CA SER A 80 -4.61 13.06 12.49
C SER A 80 -5.46 12.21 13.42
N LEU A 81 -4.88 11.63 14.48
CA LEU A 81 -5.63 10.86 15.47
C LEU A 81 -6.69 11.71 16.18
N ALA A 82 -6.32 12.91 16.65
CA ALA A 82 -7.25 13.84 17.28
C ALA A 82 -8.41 14.19 16.33
N ALA A 83 -8.10 14.51 15.07
CA ALA A 83 -9.13 14.83 14.08
C ALA A 83 -10.05 13.64 13.76
N TYR A 84 -9.56 12.39 13.75
CA TYR A 84 -10.42 11.21 13.61
C TYR A 84 -11.36 11.03 14.80
N GLU A 85 -10.87 11.24 16.03
CA GLU A 85 -11.66 11.15 17.25
C GLU A 85 -12.74 12.23 17.29
N GLU A 86 -12.39 13.47 16.90
CA GLU A 86 -13.33 14.60 16.81
C GLU A 86 -14.40 14.37 15.75
N LEU A 87 -14.02 14.00 14.53
CA LEU A 87 -14.97 13.66 13.46
C LEU A 87 -15.92 12.54 13.88
N HIS A 88 -15.43 11.55 14.61
CA HIS A 88 -16.28 10.46 15.10
C HIS A 88 -17.29 10.98 16.14
N ALA A 89 -16.87 11.84 17.07
CA ALA A 89 -17.76 12.44 18.06
C ALA A 89 -18.86 13.29 17.40
N VAL A 90 -18.48 14.19 16.49
CA VAL A 90 -19.43 15.03 15.75
C VAL A 90 -20.41 14.20 14.92
N LEU A 91 -19.98 13.10 14.31
CA LEU A 91 -20.87 12.24 13.55
C LEU A 91 -21.88 11.48 14.44
N LEU A 92 -21.54 11.15 15.68
CA LEU A 92 -22.51 10.60 16.63
C LEU A 92 -23.56 11.64 17.04
N GLU A 93 -23.13 12.89 17.25
CA GLU A 93 -24.04 14.00 17.56
C GLU A 93 -24.98 14.30 16.39
N LEU A 94 -24.46 14.25 15.16
CA LEU A 94 -25.24 14.37 13.94
C LEU A 94 -26.25 13.23 13.81
N GLU A 95 -25.85 11.97 14.05
CA GLU A 95 -26.75 10.80 14.03
C GLU A 95 -27.90 10.97 15.04
N GLN A 96 -27.59 11.43 16.26
CA GLN A 96 -28.59 11.68 17.28
C GLN A 96 -29.55 12.81 16.87
N SER A 97 -29.01 13.93 16.39
CA SER A 97 -29.80 15.10 15.98
C SER A 97 -30.74 14.80 14.81
N LEU A 98 -30.31 13.94 13.89
CA LEU A 98 -31.13 13.46 12.77
C LEU A 98 -32.27 12.55 13.24
N SER A 99 -32.00 11.70 14.23
CA SER A 99 -33.00 10.81 14.81
C SER A 99 -34.11 11.57 15.56
N GLU A 100 -33.78 12.74 16.09
CA GLU A 100 -34.70 13.62 16.81
C GLU A 100 -35.39 14.67 15.90
N ASP A 101 -35.04 14.72 14.59
CA ASP A 101 -35.49 15.73 13.61
C ASP A 101 -35.22 17.19 14.06
N HIS A 102 -34.13 17.39 14.80
CA HIS A 102 -33.74 18.67 15.38
C HIS A 102 -32.85 19.46 14.42
N ARG A 103 -33.46 20.14 13.44
CA ARG A 103 -32.75 20.84 12.38
C ARG A 103 -31.69 21.85 12.85
N GLU A 104 -31.95 22.61 13.92
CA GLU A 104 -30.97 23.57 14.47
C GLU A 104 -29.72 22.85 15.03
N GLN A 105 -29.91 21.68 15.64
CA GLN A 105 -28.79 20.87 16.14
C GLN A 105 -28.00 20.23 14.99
N VAL A 106 -28.68 19.85 13.91
CA VAL A 106 -28.02 19.40 12.68
C VAL A 106 -27.19 20.51 12.03
N GLU A 107 -27.65 21.77 12.08
CA GLU A 107 -26.87 22.90 11.57
C GLU A 107 -25.62 23.17 12.41
N ALA A 108 -25.72 23.11 13.75
CA ALA A 108 -24.55 23.19 14.63
C ALA A 108 -23.55 22.04 14.38
N ALA A 109 -24.02 20.79 14.38
CA ALA A 109 -23.19 19.62 14.12
C ALA A 109 -22.55 19.64 12.71
N TRP A 110 -23.17 20.33 11.74
CA TRP A 110 -22.58 20.53 10.42
C TRP A 110 -21.41 21.52 10.45
N GLU A 111 -21.50 22.60 11.24
CA GLU A 111 -20.41 23.55 11.44
C GLU A 111 -19.22 22.85 12.11
N ASP A 112 -19.48 22.08 13.18
CA ASP A 112 -18.46 21.29 13.88
C ASP A 112 -17.82 20.23 12.95
N LEU A 113 -18.63 19.59 12.09
CA LEU A 113 -18.13 18.63 11.11
C LEU A 113 -17.20 19.29 10.10
N ALA A 114 -17.48 20.55 9.74
CA ALA A 114 -16.66 21.29 8.79
C ALA A 114 -15.33 21.71 9.41
N GLU A 115 -15.33 22.12 10.68
CA GLU A 115 -14.12 22.44 11.44
C GLU A 115 -13.24 21.20 11.62
N ALA A 116 -13.78 20.10 12.12
CA ALA A 116 -13.04 18.85 12.29
C ALA A 116 -12.50 18.29 10.95
N ALA A 117 -13.24 18.47 9.86
CA ALA A 117 -12.77 18.10 8.51
C ALA A 117 -11.60 18.96 8.04
N GLN A 118 -11.60 20.25 8.38
CA GLN A 118 -10.50 21.17 8.08
C GLN A 118 -9.25 20.80 8.89
N GLU A 119 -9.39 20.49 10.19
CA GLU A 119 -8.28 20.02 11.02
C GLU A 119 -7.65 18.74 10.46
N LEU A 120 -8.47 17.78 10.06
CA LEU A 120 -7.99 16.58 9.40
C LEU A 120 -7.24 16.93 8.12
N SER A 121 -7.79 17.82 7.27
CA SER A 121 -7.14 18.26 6.04
C SER A 121 -5.77 18.88 6.30
N GLU A 122 -5.61 19.68 7.34
CA GLU A 122 -4.33 20.28 7.71
C GLU A 122 -3.32 19.24 8.20
N ALA A 123 -3.75 18.29 9.03
CA ALA A 123 -2.89 17.20 9.47
C ALA A 123 -2.36 16.36 8.29
N ASN A 124 -3.18 16.16 7.25
CA ASN A 124 -2.71 15.48 6.04
C ASN A 124 -1.75 16.33 5.22
N ALA A 125 -1.97 17.64 5.15
CA ALA A 125 -1.05 18.54 4.47
C ALA A 125 0.34 18.49 5.13
N ASP A 126 0.40 18.47 6.46
CA ASP A 126 1.65 18.30 7.21
C ASP A 126 2.31 16.94 6.89
N MET A 127 1.54 15.85 6.85
CA MET A 127 2.05 14.53 6.46
C MET A 127 2.55 14.50 5.00
N GLU A 128 1.83 15.16 4.08
CA GLU A 128 2.20 15.25 2.67
C GLU A 128 3.47 16.07 2.46
N GLU A 129 3.67 17.12 3.26
CA GLU A 129 4.89 17.91 3.29
C GLU A 129 6.06 17.08 3.83
N TRP A 130 5.85 16.37 4.94
CA TRP A 130 6.85 15.45 5.49
C TRP A 130 7.27 14.36 4.50
N LEU A 131 6.32 13.79 3.76
CA LEU A 131 6.56 12.80 2.70
C LEU A 131 7.23 13.39 1.45
N ALA A 132 7.07 14.68 1.19
CA ALA A 132 7.67 15.35 0.04
C ALA A 132 9.13 15.74 0.26
N ASP A 133 9.59 15.72 1.52
CA ASP A 133 10.96 16.07 1.86
C ASP A 133 11.95 15.11 1.15
N PRO A 134 12.91 15.63 0.35
CA PRO A 134 13.90 14.81 -0.34
C PRO A 134 14.93 14.19 0.61
N ALA A 135 14.95 14.54 1.90
CA ALA A 135 15.85 13.96 2.88
C ALA A 135 15.53 12.46 3.11
N PRO A 136 16.53 11.55 3.05
CA PRO A 136 16.36 10.18 3.51
C PRO A 136 16.05 10.14 5.00
N ARG A 137 15.10 9.27 5.39
CA ARG A 137 14.64 9.10 6.77
C ARG A 137 14.47 7.64 7.11
N CYS A 138 14.43 7.34 8.41
CA CYS A 138 14.12 5.99 8.86
C CYS A 138 12.63 5.72 8.62
N LEU A 139 12.30 4.69 7.84
CA LEU A 139 10.89 4.32 7.58
C LEU A 139 10.15 3.81 8.83
N ASN A 140 10.86 3.54 9.94
CA ASN A 140 10.25 3.13 11.19
C ASN A 140 9.99 4.31 12.14
N CYS A 141 10.99 5.14 12.41
CA CYS A 141 10.89 6.20 13.42
C CYS A 141 10.90 7.64 12.87
N GLY A 142 11.16 7.84 11.57
CA GLY A 142 11.24 9.17 10.95
C GLY A 142 12.57 9.92 11.12
N GLU A 143 13.50 9.38 11.92
CA GLU A 143 14.82 9.96 12.17
C GLU A 143 15.64 10.16 10.88
N ALA A 144 16.37 11.26 10.80
CA ALA A 144 17.14 11.68 9.63
C ALA A 144 18.62 11.98 9.92
N GLU A 145 19.05 11.95 11.19
CA GLU A 145 20.39 12.40 11.60
C GLU A 145 21.56 11.58 11.03
N ALA A 146 21.44 10.25 10.93
CA ALA A 146 22.52 9.38 10.49
C ALA A 146 22.02 8.12 9.76
N ASP A 147 22.84 7.63 8.82
CA ASP A 147 22.62 6.39 8.06
C ASP A 147 23.71 5.35 8.40
N PRO A 148 23.38 4.21 9.05
CA PRO A 148 22.04 3.77 9.46
C PRO A 148 21.47 4.57 10.64
N CYS A 149 20.14 4.54 10.77
CA CYS A 149 19.40 5.20 11.85
C CYS A 149 19.95 4.80 13.23
N PRO A 150 20.29 5.74 14.13
CA PRO A 150 20.88 5.43 15.43
C PRO A 150 19.90 4.73 16.37
N GLY A 151 18.59 4.97 16.24
CA GLY A 151 17.56 4.34 17.05
C GLY A 151 17.17 2.95 16.57
N CYS A 152 17.01 2.76 15.26
CA CYS A 152 16.47 1.52 14.67
C CYS A 152 17.53 0.64 14.00
N GLY A 153 18.72 1.15 13.68
CA GLY A 153 19.74 0.44 12.92
C GLY A 153 19.38 0.20 11.44
N LEU A 154 18.33 0.85 10.94
CA LEU A 154 17.85 0.71 9.57
C LEU A 154 18.48 1.74 8.65
N GLU A 155 18.81 1.34 7.42
CA GLU A 155 19.23 2.29 6.38
C GLU A 155 18.14 3.33 6.11
N LEU A 156 18.57 4.58 5.92
CA LEU A 156 17.65 5.69 5.63
C LEU A 156 17.18 5.63 4.17
N LEU A 157 15.87 5.83 3.97
CA LEU A 157 15.22 5.83 2.67
C LEU A 157 14.36 7.08 2.51
N ARG A 158 14.15 7.55 1.28
CA ARG A 158 13.20 8.61 0.97
C ARG A 158 11.80 8.00 0.92
N PRO A 159 10.91 8.37 1.84
CA PRO A 159 9.53 7.95 1.78
C PRO A 159 8.88 8.40 0.46
N ASP A 160 7.89 7.67 0.02
CA ASP A 160 7.07 8.04 -1.14
C ASP A 160 5.61 8.20 -0.69
N ARG A 161 4.89 9.06 -1.40
CA ARG A 161 3.48 9.38 -1.20
C ARG A 161 2.56 8.19 -1.52
N GLN A 162 3.01 7.28 -2.38
CA GLN A 162 2.21 6.12 -2.75
C GLN A 162 2.10 5.14 -1.58
N SER A 163 0.85 4.80 -1.24
CA SER A 163 0.48 3.90 -0.15
C SER A 163 1.25 2.57 -0.19
N ALA A 164 1.53 2.00 0.98
CA ALA A 164 1.96 0.59 1.12
C ALA A 164 1.13 -0.33 0.22
N PHE A 165 1.80 -1.33 -0.38
CA PHE A 165 1.22 -2.37 -1.24
C PHE A 165 -0.28 -2.60 -0.94
N GLY A 166 -1.13 -1.93 -1.71
CA GLY A 166 -2.58 -2.02 -1.59
C GLY A 166 -3.10 -2.27 -2.99
N GLY A 167 -3.74 -3.42 -3.19
CA GLY A 167 -4.19 -3.88 -4.51
C GLY A 167 -4.05 -5.39 -4.69
N PRO A 168 -4.08 -5.88 -5.95
CA PRO A 168 -4.05 -7.32 -6.28
C PRO A 168 -2.77 -8.06 -5.80
N PHE A 169 -1.76 -7.31 -5.33
CA PHE A 169 -0.53 -7.82 -4.74
C PHE A 169 -0.76 -8.67 -3.48
N GLU A 170 -1.78 -8.38 -2.67
CA GLU A 170 -2.02 -9.09 -1.39
C GLU A 170 -2.70 -10.46 -1.57
N THR A 171 -3.37 -10.69 -2.71
CA THR A 171 -4.21 -11.89 -2.93
C THR A 171 -3.66 -12.84 -4.01
N THR A 172 -2.59 -12.46 -4.70
CA THR A 172 -2.01 -13.25 -5.80
C THR A 172 -0.95 -14.21 -5.29
N VAL A 173 -1.08 -15.49 -5.64
CA VAL A 173 -0.05 -16.49 -5.33
C VAL A 173 1.07 -16.37 -6.34
N LEU A 174 2.24 -15.96 -5.87
CA LEU A 174 3.45 -15.84 -6.68
C LEU A 174 4.33 -17.09 -6.53
N PRO A 175 5.14 -17.44 -7.54
CA PRO A 175 6.19 -18.47 -7.40
C PRO A 175 7.17 -18.13 -6.27
N GLY A 176 7.80 -19.15 -5.68
CA GLY A 176 8.56 -19.03 -4.43
C GLY A 176 9.60 -17.88 -4.39
N GLU A 177 10.40 -17.73 -5.45
CA GLU A 177 11.43 -16.68 -5.53
C GLU A 177 10.83 -15.26 -5.60
N PHE A 178 9.67 -15.11 -6.27
CA PHE A 178 8.94 -13.84 -6.31
C PHE A 178 8.32 -13.54 -4.94
N ALA A 179 7.72 -14.54 -4.29
CA ALA A 179 7.13 -14.40 -2.96
C ALA A 179 8.18 -14.00 -1.90
N GLU A 180 9.41 -14.52 -2.01
CA GLU A 180 10.51 -14.13 -1.13
C GLU A 180 10.88 -12.65 -1.29
N VAL A 181 11.02 -12.17 -2.53
CA VAL A 181 11.29 -10.76 -2.82
C VAL A 181 10.14 -9.88 -2.31
N ALA A 182 8.89 -10.26 -2.57
CA ALA A 182 7.70 -9.54 -2.10
C ALA A 182 7.70 -9.37 -0.58
N THR A 183 7.93 -10.48 0.15
CA THR A 183 7.98 -10.50 1.61
C THR A 183 9.09 -9.59 2.12
N ARG A 184 10.29 -9.68 1.54
CA ARG A 184 11.42 -8.89 2.02
C ARG A 184 11.26 -7.41 1.70
N LEU A 185 10.73 -7.09 0.54
CA LEU A 185 10.38 -5.73 0.15
C LEU A 185 9.33 -5.13 1.09
N GLN A 186 8.29 -5.88 1.44
CA GLN A 186 7.28 -5.44 2.41
C GLN A 186 7.91 -5.15 3.78
N GLN A 187 8.85 -5.99 4.25
CA GLN A 187 9.58 -5.76 5.50
C GLN A 187 10.43 -4.48 5.44
N VAL A 188 11.07 -4.19 4.30
CA VAL A 188 11.83 -2.95 4.10
C VAL A 188 10.90 -1.73 4.11
N LEU A 189 9.86 -1.72 3.27
CA LEU A 189 8.93 -0.58 3.18
C LEU A 189 8.11 -0.36 4.46
N SER A 190 7.93 -1.41 5.27
CA SER A 190 7.29 -1.30 6.59
C SER A 190 8.24 -0.93 7.73
N GLY A 191 9.52 -0.66 7.44
CA GLY A 191 10.50 -0.29 8.46
C GLY A 191 10.87 -1.43 9.41
N GLN A 192 10.69 -2.69 9.01
CA GLN A 192 11.02 -3.87 9.81
C GLN A 192 12.38 -4.48 9.43
N ALA A 193 12.91 -4.16 8.25
CA ALA A 193 14.19 -4.64 7.75
C ALA A 193 14.95 -3.55 7.02
N THR A 194 16.28 -3.66 6.98
CA THR A 194 17.13 -2.71 6.26
C THR A 194 17.20 -3.03 4.77
N LEU A 195 17.41 -2.02 3.93
CA LEU A 195 17.42 -2.12 2.46
C LEU A 195 18.35 -3.23 1.96
N SER A 196 19.56 -3.32 2.48
CA SER A 196 20.58 -4.30 2.09
C SER A 196 20.14 -5.77 2.20
N THR A 197 19.10 -6.04 2.99
CA THR A 197 18.57 -7.40 3.11
C THR A 197 17.68 -7.83 1.93
N LEU A 198 17.30 -6.89 1.06
CA LEU A 198 16.54 -7.15 -0.18
C LEU A 198 17.42 -7.73 -1.28
N TRP A 199 18.74 -7.45 -1.27
CA TRP A 199 19.63 -7.82 -2.38
C TRP A 199 19.83 -9.33 -2.56
N PRO A 200 19.99 -10.14 -1.51
CA PRO A 200 20.13 -11.60 -1.68
C PRO A 200 18.95 -12.27 -2.39
N PRO A 201 17.67 -12.07 -2.00
CA PRO A 201 16.55 -12.65 -2.74
C PRO A 201 16.41 -12.07 -4.15
N LEU A 202 16.67 -10.77 -4.33
CA LEU A 202 16.62 -10.14 -5.65
C LEU A 202 17.65 -10.74 -6.63
N THR A 203 18.88 -10.99 -6.15
CA THR A 203 19.96 -11.61 -6.95
C THR A 203 19.59 -13.04 -7.35
N ARG A 204 18.94 -13.81 -6.47
CA ARG A 204 18.46 -15.16 -6.77
C ARG A 204 17.40 -15.13 -7.86
N LEU A 205 16.41 -14.24 -7.73
CA LEU A 205 15.36 -14.07 -8.73
C LEU A 205 15.94 -13.65 -10.09
N GLN A 206 16.86 -12.68 -10.09
CA GLN A 206 17.55 -12.25 -11.31
C GLN A 206 18.29 -13.42 -11.99
N SER A 207 19.02 -14.22 -11.21
CA SER A 207 19.75 -15.38 -11.74
C SER A 207 18.80 -16.42 -12.36
N LEU A 208 17.65 -16.66 -11.73
CA LEU A 208 16.61 -17.55 -12.25
C LEU A 208 16.06 -17.04 -13.59
N LEU A 209 15.71 -15.75 -13.66
CA LEU A 209 15.19 -15.11 -14.86
C LEU A 209 16.20 -15.12 -15.99
N CYS A 210 17.48 -14.81 -15.74
CA CYS A 210 18.53 -14.90 -16.75
C CYS A 210 18.69 -16.33 -17.30
N ASN A 211 18.56 -17.35 -16.45
CA ASN A 211 18.61 -18.74 -16.90
C ASN A 211 17.41 -19.09 -17.80
N PHE A 212 16.20 -18.64 -17.46
CA PHE A 212 15.02 -18.81 -18.30
C PHE A 212 15.14 -18.06 -19.63
N LEU A 213 15.66 -16.83 -19.61
CA LEU A 213 15.87 -16.04 -20.82
C LEU A 213 16.84 -16.73 -21.77
N ALA A 214 17.98 -17.21 -21.26
CA ALA A 214 18.98 -17.91 -22.06
C ALA A 214 18.40 -19.19 -22.69
N ALA A 215 17.59 -19.96 -21.95
CA ALA A 215 16.93 -21.15 -22.47
C ALA A 215 15.87 -20.81 -23.53
N ALA A 216 15.02 -19.81 -23.28
CA ALA A 216 13.99 -19.37 -24.21
C ALA A 216 14.58 -18.82 -25.53
N GLN A 217 15.64 -17.99 -25.43
CA GLN A 217 16.35 -17.47 -26.60
C GLN A 217 17.05 -18.57 -27.40
N ALA A 218 17.54 -19.63 -26.75
CA ALA A 218 18.09 -20.78 -27.47
C ALA A 218 17.00 -21.54 -28.23
N ALA A 219 15.84 -21.80 -27.60
CA ALA A 219 14.70 -22.45 -28.23
C ALA A 219 14.13 -21.63 -29.40
N ALA A 220 14.04 -20.31 -29.27
CA ALA A 220 13.54 -19.40 -30.29
C ALA A 220 14.42 -19.35 -31.57
N ARG A 221 15.69 -19.78 -31.51
CA ARG A 221 16.54 -19.89 -32.70
C ARG A 221 16.21 -21.13 -33.54
N GLU A 222 15.61 -22.13 -32.93
CA GLU A 222 15.29 -23.41 -33.55
C GLU A 222 13.81 -23.51 -33.93
N GLN A 223 12.95 -22.73 -33.26
CA GLN A 223 11.49 -22.85 -33.33
C GLN A 223 10.85 -21.46 -33.39
N ASP A 224 9.95 -21.26 -34.35
CA ASP A 224 9.15 -20.03 -34.48
C ASP A 224 7.84 -20.20 -33.70
N SER A 225 7.79 -19.64 -32.48
CA SER A 225 6.61 -19.69 -31.60
C SER A 225 6.35 -18.31 -31.01
N SER A 226 5.10 -17.86 -31.11
CA SER A 226 4.66 -16.60 -30.50
C SER A 226 4.71 -16.66 -28.97
N ALA A 227 4.43 -17.84 -28.38
CA ALA A 227 4.50 -18.05 -26.94
C ALA A 227 5.93 -17.91 -26.40
N LEU A 228 6.94 -18.34 -27.17
CA LEU A 228 8.35 -18.09 -26.84
C LEU A 228 8.68 -16.60 -26.87
N GLY A 229 8.17 -15.86 -27.86
CA GLY A 229 8.36 -14.41 -27.96
C GLY A 229 7.75 -13.66 -26.78
N GLU A 230 6.51 -13.96 -26.43
CA GLU A 230 5.81 -13.36 -25.27
C GLU A 230 6.51 -13.70 -23.95
N PHE A 231 6.99 -14.94 -23.78
CA PHE A 231 7.74 -15.35 -22.60
C PHE A 231 9.08 -14.62 -22.45
N VAL A 232 9.80 -14.40 -23.56
CA VAL A 232 11.04 -13.61 -23.56
C VAL A 232 10.79 -12.18 -23.12
N VAL A 233 9.77 -11.52 -23.68
CA VAL A 233 9.40 -10.14 -23.32
C VAL A 233 9.04 -10.05 -21.84
N ALA A 234 8.23 -10.98 -21.32
CA ALA A 234 7.88 -11.01 -19.91
C ALA A 234 9.10 -11.16 -18.99
N ILE A 235 10.11 -11.95 -19.37
CA ILE A 235 11.34 -12.07 -18.58
C ILE A 235 12.16 -10.78 -18.63
N GLU A 236 12.26 -10.14 -19.80
CA GLU A 236 12.97 -8.87 -19.97
C GLU A 236 12.32 -7.77 -19.12
N ASP A 237 10.99 -7.64 -19.15
CA ASP A 237 10.24 -6.72 -18.29
C ASP A 237 10.50 -6.96 -16.78
N ALA A 238 10.56 -8.23 -16.35
CA ALA A 238 10.90 -8.55 -14.97
C ALA A 238 12.34 -8.14 -14.60
N LEU A 239 13.29 -8.30 -15.54
CA LEU A 239 14.69 -7.92 -15.31
C LEU A 239 14.86 -6.40 -15.25
N ASP A 240 14.14 -5.65 -16.09
CA ASP A 240 14.11 -4.18 -16.05
C ASP A 240 13.53 -3.68 -14.72
N GLY A 241 12.48 -4.34 -14.22
CA GLY A 241 11.93 -4.10 -12.88
C GLY A 241 12.93 -4.37 -11.75
N ILE A 242 13.75 -5.42 -11.86
CA ILE A 242 14.85 -5.69 -10.91
C ILE A 242 15.92 -4.58 -10.96
N GLU A 243 16.28 -4.10 -12.15
CA GLU A 243 17.23 -3.00 -12.29
C GLU A 243 16.69 -1.69 -11.67
N LEU A 244 15.38 -1.42 -11.83
CA LEU A 244 14.71 -0.33 -11.10
C LEU A 244 14.87 -0.47 -9.59
N MET A 245 14.65 -1.66 -9.03
CA MET A 245 14.82 -1.90 -7.60
C MET A 245 16.28 -1.70 -7.16
N ASP A 246 17.26 -2.14 -7.95
CA ASP A 246 18.69 -1.94 -7.66
C ASP A 246 19.09 -0.45 -7.65
N ARG A 247 18.44 0.41 -8.46
CA ARG A 247 18.68 1.87 -8.40
C ARG A 247 18.43 2.46 -7.02
N CYS A 248 17.54 1.86 -6.22
CA CYS A 248 17.27 2.28 -4.85
C CYS A 248 18.53 2.25 -3.96
N ALA A 249 19.49 1.33 -4.23
CA ALA A 249 20.76 1.29 -3.51
C ALA A 249 21.51 2.62 -3.58
N ARG A 250 21.34 3.38 -4.67
CA ARG A 250 21.98 4.69 -4.89
C ARG A 250 21.03 5.85 -4.61
N SER A 251 19.79 5.78 -5.10
CA SER A 251 18.82 6.88 -4.99
C SER A 251 18.23 7.02 -3.58
N ARG A 252 18.25 5.91 -2.81
CA ARG A 252 17.53 5.70 -1.56
C ARG A 252 16.01 5.92 -1.69
N ALA A 253 15.45 6.00 -2.90
CA ALA A 253 14.04 6.30 -3.11
C ALA A 253 13.18 5.04 -2.97
N THR A 254 12.17 5.07 -2.10
CA THR A 254 11.21 3.95 -2.01
C THR A 254 10.34 3.83 -3.27
N ALA A 255 10.17 4.93 -4.02
CA ALA A 255 9.52 4.92 -5.33
C ALA A 255 10.18 3.93 -6.31
N ASP A 256 11.51 3.87 -6.37
CA ASP A 256 12.24 2.95 -7.24
C ASP A 256 11.94 1.48 -6.89
N LEU A 257 11.85 1.17 -5.59
CA LEU A 257 11.49 -0.17 -5.12
C LEU A 257 10.04 -0.55 -5.50
N ARG A 258 9.12 0.41 -5.40
CA ARG A 258 7.70 0.19 -5.70
C ARG A 258 7.45 0.04 -7.18
N SER A 259 8.00 0.94 -8.00
CA SER A 259 7.89 0.89 -9.45
C SER A 259 8.55 -0.37 -10.00
N GLY A 260 9.77 -0.68 -9.56
CA GLY A 260 10.45 -1.91 -9.99
C GLY A 260 9.69 -3.17 -9.58
N TRP A 261 9.12 -3.22 -8.38
CA TRP A 261 8.28 -4.35 -7.98
C TRP A 261 6.98 -4.46 -8.77
N ALA A 262 6.33 -3.34 -9.11
CA ALA A 262 5.12 -3.38 -9.92
C ALA A 262 5.37 -4.05 -11.28
N GLU A 263 6.52 -3.75 -11.90
CA GLU A 263 6.98 -4.39 -13.15
C GLU A 263 7.30 -5.88 -12.92
N VAL A 264 8.12 -6.21 -11.91
CA VAL A 264 8.45 -7.61 -11.56
C VAL A 264 7.20 -8.45 -11.29
N PHE A 265 6.22 -7.88 -10.58
CA PHE A 265 4.99 -8.58 -10.22
C PHE A 265 4.08 -8.82 -11.42
N ALA A 266 3.89 -7.81 -12.27
CA ALA A 266 3.11 -7.95 -13.49
C ALA A 266 3.74 -9.00 -14.42
N ALA A 267 5.05 -8.89 -14.64
CA ALA A 267 5.82 -9.83 -15.43
C ALA A 267 5.85 -11.25 -14.82
N GLY A 268 5.90 -11.39 -13.50
CA GLY A 268 5.94 -12.69 -12.83
C GLY A 268 4.70 -13.56 -13.12
N GLN A 269 3.53 -12.95 -13.28
CA GLN A 269 2.31 -13.66 -13.69
C GLN A 269 2.41 -14.14 -15.15
N GLU A 270 2.91 -13.29 -16.03
CA GLU A 270 3.13 -13.63 -17.44
C GLU A 270 4.20 -14.71 -17.61
N VAL A 271 5.29 -14.67 -16.83
CA VAL A 271 6.31 -15.73 -16.79
C VAL A 271 5.69 -17.06 -16.33
N ALA A 272 4.83 -17.04 -15.31
CA ALA A 272 4.16 -18.26 -14.86
C ALA A 272 3.21 -18.84 -15.93
N HIS A 273 2.48 -17.97 -16.64
CA HIS A 273 1.58 -18.35 -17.73
C HIS A 273 2.34 -18.87 -18.95
N GLY A 274 3.33 -18.10 -19.42
CA GLY A 274 4.17 -18.46 -20.56
C GLY A 274 4.93 -19.76 -20.33
N ARG A 275 5.48 -19.99 -19.13
CA ARG A 275 6.15 -21.27 -18.82
C ARG A 275 5.20 -22.48 -18.97
N ARG A 276 3.94 -22.33 -18.56
CA ARG A 276 2.94 -23.39 -18.74
C ARG A 276 2.62 -23.58 -20.22
N ALA A 277 2.39 -22.51 -20.97
CA ALA A 277 2.11 -22.57 -22.41
C ALA A 277 3.25 -23.26 -23.18
N LEU A 278 4.51 -22.96 -22.85
CA LEU A 278 5.68 -23.60 -23.44
C LEU A 278 5.77 -25.09 -23.10
N LEU A 279 5.41 -25.49 -21.87
CA LEU A 279 5.32 -26.91 -21.52
C LEU A 279 4.20 -27.62 -22.31
N GLU A 280 3.04 -26.98 -22.49
CA GLU A 280 1.95 -27.54 -23.30
C GLU A 280 2.37 -27.71 -24.76
N GLU A 281 3.12 -26.75 -25.32
CA GLU A 281 3.57 -26.74 -26.71
C GLU A 281 4.71 -27.74 -26.98
N PHE A 282 5.73 -27.80 -26.13
CA PHE A 282 6.95 -28.56 -26.42
C PHE A 282 7.09 -29.90 -25.66
N ALA A 283 6.40 -30.03 -24.54
CA ALA A 283 6.51 -31.16 -23.61
C ALA A 283 5.20 -31.98 -23.51
N GLY A 284 4.09 -31.39 -23.96
CA GLY A 284 2.77 -32.00 -23.99
C GLY A 284 1.93 -31.73 -22.73
N PRO A 285 0.62 -32.01 -22.81
CA PRO A 285 -0.35 -31.58 -21.80
C PRO A 285 -0.18 -32.27 -20.44
N GLU A 286 0.42 -33.46 -20.39
CA GLU A 286 0.67 -34.18 -19.12
C GLU A 286 1.77 -33.49 -18.29
N GLU A 287 2.85 -33.03 -18.92
CA GLU A 287 3.94 -32.32 -18.25
C GLU A 287 3.51 -30.91 -17.82
N ALA A 288 2.69 -30.24 -18.64
CA ALA A 288 2.08 -28.97 -18.27
C ALA A 288 1.06 -29.08 -17.12
N ALA A 289 0.28 -30.17 -17.07
CA ALA A 289 -0.63 -30.43 -15.96
C ALA A 289 0.12 -30.79 -14.66
N ALA A 290 1.29 -31.41 -14.77
CA ALA A 290 2.18 -31.67 -13.65
C ALA A 290 2.88 -30.39 -13.14
N TYR A 291 3.01 -29.37 -13.99
CA TYR A 291 3.45 -28.03 -13.59
C TYR A 291 2.37 -27.34 -12.75
N ALA A 292 2.44 -27.54 -11.45
CA ALA A 292 1.75 -26.70 -10.48
C ALA A 292 2.68 -25.52 -10.14
N PRO A 293 2.38 -24.27 -10.58
CA PRO A 293 3.16 -23.10 -10.15
C PRO A 293 3.22 -22.95 -8.62
N ASN A 294 2.32 -23.64 -7.91
CA ASN A 294 2.16 -23.63 -6.45
C ASN A 294 2.53 -24.95 -5.75
N GLN A 295 3.41 -25.79 -6.29
CA GLN A 295 3.97 -26.90 -5.49
C GLN A 295 4.92 -26.37 -4.40
N ALA A 296 4.30 -25.91 -3.31
CA ALA A 296 4.74 -25.86 -1.92
C ALA A 296 6.25 -25.78 -1.67
N ILE A 297 6.78 -24.56 -1.68
CA ILE A 297 7.63 -24.10 -0.58
C ILE A 297 6.83 -22.98 0.06
N ASP A 298 6.13 -23.30 1.15
CA ASP A 298 5.28 -22.41 1.95
C ASP A 298 4.61 -21.28 1.16
N SER A 299 3.42 -21.55 0.62
CA SER A 299 2.52 -20.50 0.15
C SER A 299 2.27 -19.54 1.32
N VAL A 300 3.03 -18.45 1.37
CA VAL A 300 2.71 -17.30 2.20
C VAL A 300 1.50 -16.67 1.55
N ILE A 301 0.32 -17.15 1.94
CA ILE A 301 -0.84 -16.28 1.96
C ILE A 301 -0.40 -15.16 2.91
N LEU A 302 -0.37 -13.91 2.46
CA LEU A 302 -0.36 -12.75 3.35
C LEU A 302 -1.73 -12.68 4.05
N SER A 303 -2.10 -13.77 4.73
CA SER A 303 -3.31 -13.91 5.51
C SER A 303 -3.05 -13.25 6.84
N ARG A 304 -3.87 -12.24 7.09
CA ARG A 304 -3.96 -11.48 8.31
C ARG A 304 -4.57 -12.37 9.39
N ASP A 305 -3.74 -13.12 10.12
CA ASP A 305 -4.17 -13.80 11.34
C ASP A 305 -3.30 -13.42 12.55
N LYS A 306 -3.94 -12.64 13.41
CA LYS A 306 -3.62 -12.19 14.78
C LYS A 306 -2.77 -10.93 14.95
#